data_AF-A0AAX0ZIU0-F1
#
_entry.id   AF-A0AAX0ZIU0-F1
#
_cell.length_a   1.000
_cell.length_b   1.000
_cell.length_c   1.000
_cell.angle_alpha   90.00
_cell.angle_beta   90.00
_cell.angle_gamma   90.00
#
_symmetry.space_group_name_H-M   'P 1'
#
loop_
_entity.id
_entity.type
_entity.pdbx_description
1 polymer ?
#
loop_
_entity_poly.entity_id
_entity_poly.type
_entity_poly.pdbx_seq_one_letter_code
_entity_poly.pdbx_strand_id
1 'polypeptide(L)'
;MSRYAVVDLETTGNQVDYDEIIQIGISFVENNQIVDQYHSMVKTDLEIPTFIQALTSIEKDMLAQAPYFNSIAQEIYNKLQNCIFVAHNVNFDLNFLQHAFKRCHIHYAPAQTIDTLELFKIAFPMEKSYQLGELADALGISLGQAHRADEDARATALLMIKAFKRFEKLPIETIKQLYFLSKHLKYQLDYYFFELVRTAPKQTEQNLYTQFCHIYYKPIPDLKETHFHFEGNIKDLYQTIVNHAGYQYRETQLYMAETIFNQIMHNEKTLIEADTGSGKSLAYLIAALMFHIETGEHVMISTNTKLLQNQLLTHDIPVINRALDTQIHARMIKSKQDYISLGLVRQIIDEKTSNYEVNLLKMQLLIWLLHTETGDIQELNLRGAQKMYFHQKVETYVPYKNDVHYYHYIKQNARRIQIGVTNHAHLMYSSPDDTIYQLFNHCIIDEAHRLPDYAFEKSIKEVDYADIKYQLGLIGKSEKEKLLRQLYFLENTRKAQKLDIPPIDIFSIKQDVDQIHADNEYLFDVLFEQSHQSKIYEDESTKTFYVYEIESQHIKQPLNRLIHQINQTLENFNNMKHITVKTIRKHLLYVRDLM
;
A
#
# COMPACT_ATOMS: atom_id res chain seq x y z
N MET A 1 3.95 34.64 -5.35
CA MET A 1 3.50 33.35 -5.88
C MET A 1 4.74 32.47 -6.01
N SER A 2 4.64 31.20 -5.63
CA SER A 2 5.78 30.30 -5.69
C SER A 2 5.96 29.81 -7.12
N ARG A 3 7.20 29.92 -7.63
CA ARG A 3 7.62 29.31 -8.89
C ARG A 3 8.29 27.98 -8.58
N TYR A 4 7.86 26.91 -9.23
CA TYR A 4 8.47 25.59 -9.10
C TYR A 4 9.35 25.33 -10.31
N ALA A 5 10.55 24.82 -10.09
CA ALA A 5 11.42 24.29 -11.13
C ALA A 5 11.43 22.76 -11.00
N VAL A 6 10.70 22.09 -11.88
CA VAL A 6 10.65 20.63 -11.94
C VAL A 6 11.80 20.18 -12.82
N VAL A 7 12.80 19.55 -12.22
CA VAL A 7 14.06 19.18 -12.85
C VAL A 7 14.14 17.67 -12.98
N ASP A 8 14.68 17.23 -14.10
CA ASP A 8 15.04 15.84 -14.37
C ASP A 8 16.39 15.83 -15.11
N LEU A 9 17.24 14.86 -14.79
CA LEU A 9 18.60 14.72 -15.32
C LEU A 9 18.84 13.31 -15.85
N GLU A 10 19.47 13.22 -17.02
CA GLU A 10 20.13 12.00 -17.46
C GLU A 10 21.64 12.11 -17.24
N THR A 11 22.26 11.01 -16.81
CA THR A 11 23.67 10.97 -16.39
C THR A 11 24.39 9.76 -16.99
N THR A 12 25.73 9.77 -16.99
CA THR A 12 26.55 8.62 -17.44
C THR A 12 26.51 7.42 -16.48
N GLY A 13 25.87 7.56 -15.32
CA GLY A 13 25.79 6.57 -14.25
C GLY A 13 25.20 7.17 -12.97
N ASN A 14 25.30 6.47 -11.83
CA ASN A 14 24.65 6.86 -10.58
C ASN A 14 25.60 7.40 -9.50
N GLN A 15 26.89 7.55 -9.80
CA GLN A 15 27.92 8.00 -8.85
C GLN A 15 28.26 9.47 -9.05
N VAL A 16 27.73 10.35 -8.20
CA VAL A 16 27.88 11.82 -8.31
C VAL A 16 29.33 12.30 -8.44
N ASP A 17 30.29 11.61 -7.81
CA ASP A 17 31.71 12.00 -7.85
C ASP A 17 32.42 11.65 -9.16
N TYR A 18 31.89 10.70 -9.94
CA TYR A 18 32.53 10.16 -11.15
C TYR A 18 31.72 10.44 -12.42
N ASP A 19 30.40 10.34 -12.33
CA ASP A 19 29.49 10.46 -13.46
C ASP A 19 29.14 11.92 -13.78
N GLU A 20 28.83 12.17 -15.05
CA GLU A 20 28.49 13.50 -15.56
C GLU A 20 27.05 13.55 -16.07
N ILE A 21 26.45 14.75 -15.99
CA ILE A 21 25.13 15.04 -16.58
C ILE A 21 25.30 15.04 -18.10
N ILE A 22 24.42 14.33 -18.80
CA ILE A 22 24.37 14.25 -20.28
C ILE A 22 23.08 14.87 -20.86
N GLN A 23 22.04 15.03 -20.06
CA GLN A 23 20.85 15.81 -20.42
C GLN A 23 20.26 16.48 -19.19
N ILE A 24 19.72 17.68 -19.36
CA ILE A 24 18.93 18.38 -18.35
C ILE A 24 17.60 18.82 -18.94
N GLY A 25 16.52 18.53 -18.23
CA GLY A 25 15.17 19.01 -18.49
C GLY A 25 14.64 19.80 -17.30
N ILE A 26 14.04 20.96 -17.54
CA ILE A 26 13.42 21.79 -16.50
C ILE A 26 12.07 22.29 -17.00
N SER A 27 11.01 22.01 -16.25
CA SER A 27 9.69 22.59 -16.46
C SER A 27 9.35 23.56 -15.33
N PHE A 28 9.06 24.82 -15.68
CA PHE A 28 8.70 25.84 -14.72
C PHE A 28 7.18 25.89 -14.54
N VAL A 29 6.72 25.79 -13.30
CA VAL A 29 5.29 25.82 -12.96
C VAL A 29 4.99 27.03 -12.10
N GLU A 30 3.96 27.78 -12.49
CA GLU A 30 3.34 28.85 -11.70
C GLU A 30 1.82 28.71 -11.79
N ASN A 31 1.11 28.94 -10.69
CA ASN A 31 -0.37 28.90 -10.66
C ASN A 31 -0.97 27.63 -11.29
N ASN A 32 -0.37 26.46 -10.99
CA ASN A 32 -0.79 25.16 -11.52
C ASN A 32 -0.75 25.07 -13.07
N GLN A 33 0.12 25.86 -13.72
CA GLN A 33 0.36 25.85 -15.16
C GLN A 33 1.85 25.82 -15.46
N ILE A 34 2.24 25.08 -16.49
CA ILE A 34 3.62 25.13 -17.02
C ILE A 34 3.76 26.43 -17.80
N VAL A 35 4.65 27.31 -17.36
CA VAL A 35 4.84 28.66 -17.93
C VAL A 35 6.07 28.80 -18.80
N ASP A 36 7.06 27.93 -18.61
CA ASP A 36 8.32 27.93 -19.34
C ASP A 36 8.98 26.55 -19.26
N GLN A 37 9.86 26.23 -20.21
CA GLN A 37 10.64 25.00 -20.24
C GLN A 37 12.07 25.28 -20.70
N TYR A 38 13.02 24.56 -20.11
CA TYR A 38 14.42 24.57 -20.52
C TYR A 38 14.88 23.15 -20.75
N HIS A 39 15.61 22.91 -21.83
CA HIS A 39 16.23 21.63 -22.10
C HIS A 39 17.62 21.86 -22.70
N SER A 40 18.57 20.99 -22.36
CA SER A 40 19.87 20.94 -23.01
C SER A 40 20.45 19.54 -22.93
N MET A 41 20.99 19.06 -24.05
CA MET A 41 22.00 18.01 -24.01
C MET A 41 23.28 18.59 -23.42
N VAL A 42 24.08 17.77 -22.76
CA VAL A 42 25.33 18.18 -22.12
C VAL A 42 26.45 17.27 -22.61
N LYS A 43 27.50 17.88 -23.16
CA LYS A 43 28.65 17.13 -23.65
C LYS A 43 29.48 16.60 -22.49
N THR A 44 29.84 15.32 -22.58
CA THR A 44 30.81 14.65 -21.71
C THR A 44 31.90 13.99 -22.55
N ASP A 45 33.11 13.92 -22.00
CA ASP A 45 34.22 13.17 -22.59
C ASP A 45 34.29 11.72 -22.04
N LEU A 46 33.42 11.37 -21.09
CA LEU A 46 33.30 10.03 -20.54
C LEU A 46 32.67 9.06 -21.55
N GLU A 47 33.01 7.78 -21.42
CA GLU A 47 32.31 6.72 -22.15
C GLU A 47 30.93 6.49 -21.51
N ILE A 48 29.86 6.55 -22.32
CA ILE A 48 28.50 6.26 -21.86
C ILE A 48 28.29 4.74 -21.91
N PRO A 49 28.09 4.06 -20.79
CA PRO A 49 27.88 2.62 -20.79
C PRO A 49 26.66 2.21 -21.62
N THR A 50 26.70 1.05 -22.28
CA THR A 50 25.59 0.56 -23.14
C THR A 50 24.26 0.50 -22.41
N PHE A 51 24.26 0.17 -21.12
CA PHE A 51 23.01 0.13 -20.33
C PHE A 51 22.38 1.52 -20.14
N ILE A 52 23.19 2.58 -20.03
CA ILE A 52 22.70 3.97 -19.97
C ILE A 52 22.17 4.40 -21.33
N GLN A 53 22.85 4.04 -22.42
CA GLN A 53 22.34 4.31 -23.77
C GLN A 53 21.00 3.61 -24.00
N ALA A 54 20.85 2.37 -23.53
CA ALA A 54 19.59 1.64 -23.61
C ALA A 54 18.49 2.24 -22.73
N LEU A 55 18.84 2.82 -21.58
CA LEU A 55 17.89 3.45 -20.67
C LEU A 55 17.41 4.81 -21.20
N THR A 56 18.34 5.66 -21.64
CA THR A 56 18.10 7.08 -21.98
C THR A 56 17.90 7.32 -23.47
N SER A 57 18.21 6.33 -24.31
CA SER A 57 18.30 6.49 -25.76
C SER A 57 19.28 7.59 -26.22
N ILE A 58 20.23 8.01 -25.37
CA ILE A 58 21.24 9.01 -25.70
C ILE A 58 22.52 8.31 -26.18
N GLU A 59 22.83 8.50 -27.45
CA GLU A 59 24.08 8.02 -28.07
C GLU A 59 25.17 9.11 -28.04
N LYS A 60 26.43 8.67 -28.07
CA LYS A 60 27.61 9.56 -28.05
C LYS A 60 27.57 10.62 -29.15
N ASP A 61 27.10 10.26 -30.35
CA ASP A 61 27.04 11.16 -31.50
C ASP A 61 26.04 12.30 -31.31
N MET A 62 24.99 12.09 -30.50
CA MET A 62 24.01 13.13 -30.15
C MET A 62 24.62 14.24 -29.28
N LEU A 63 25.66 13.91 -28.51
CA LEU A 63 26.34 14.86 -27.62
C LEU A 63 27.49 15.62 -28.29
N ALA A 64 27.86 15.26 -29.53
CA ALA A 64 29.03 15.83 -30.20
C ALA A 64 28.95 17.36 -30.37
N GLN A 65 27.73 17.88 -30.63
CA GLN A 65 27.44 19.30 -30.80
C GLN A 65 26.84 19.95 -29.53
N ALA A 66 26.65 19.19 -28.46
CA ALA A 66 26.12 19.71 -27.20
C ALA A 66 27.15 20.62 -26.49
N PRO A 67 26.70 21.62 -25.71
CA PRO A 67 27.59 22.41 -24.88
C PRO A 67 28.11 21.59 -23.69
N TYR A 68 29.32 21.90 -23.21
CA TYR A 68 29.77 21.42 -21.90
C TYR A 68 28.96 22.12 -20.79
N PHE A 69 28.77 21.45 -19.65
CA PHE A 69 27.97 21.98 -18.54
C PHE A 69 28.42 23.38 -18.10
N ASN A 70 29.73 23.63 -18.05
CA ASN A 70 30.30 24.93 -17.68
C ASN A 70 29.84 26.10 -18.56
N SER A 71 29.44 25.83 -19.80
CA SER A 71 29.01 26.84 -20.77
C SER A 71 27.56 27.26 -20.54
N ILE A 72 26.75 26.37 -19.97
CA ILE A 72 25.32 26.59 -19.68
C ILE A 72 25.04 26.79 -18.19
N ALA A 73 26.02 26.54 -17.31
CA ALA A 73 25.85 26.58 -15.87
C ALA A 73 25.29 27.92 -15.36
N GLN A 74 25.83 29.05 -15.83
CA GLN A 74 25.34 30.36 -15.37
C GLN A 74 23.89 30.62 -15.81
N GLU A 75 23.50 30.18 -17.00
CA GLU A 75 22.12 30.31 -17.49
C GLU A 75 21.16 29.48 -16.63
N ILE A 76 21.48 28.19 -16.40
CA ILE A 76 20.66 27.30 -15.57
C ILE A 76 20.53 27.86 -14.15
N TYR A 77 21.65 28.29 -13.56
CA TYR A 77 21.65 28.89 -12.22
C TYR A 77 20.70 30.08 -12.13
N ASN A 78 20.77 31.01 -13.09
CA ASN A 78 19.90 32.19 -13.14
C ASN A 78 18.41 31.80 -13.26
N LYS A 79 18.09 30.78 -14.05
CA LYS A 79 16.70 30.29 -14.21
C LYS A 79 16.17 29.60 -12.95
N LEU A 80 17.04 28.92 -12.21
CA LEU A 80 16.69 28.22 -10.96
C LEU A 80 16.62 29.12 -9.73
N GLN A 81 17.12 30.36 -9.82
CA GLN A 81 17.04 31.30 -8.70
C GLN A 81 15.59 31.56 -8.30
N ASN A 82 15.35 31.64 -6.99
CA ASN A 82 14.04 31.90 -6.38
C ASN A 82 12.95 30.87 -6.75
N CYS A 83 13.32 29.72 -7.29
CA CYS A 83 12.40 28.61 -7.53
C CYS A 83 12.43 27.61 -6.37
N ILE A 84 11.30 26.96 -6.11
CA ILE A 84 11.24 25.72 -5.33
C ILE A 84 11.76 24.61 -6.24
N PHE A 85 12.82 23.91 -5.81
CA PHE A 85 13.39 22.82 -6.59
C PHE A 85 12.54 21.57 -6.41
N VAL A 86 12.12 20.96 -7.52
CA VAL A 86 11.24 19.79 -7.52
C VAL A 86 11.85 18.73 -8.43
N ALA A 87 11.88 17.48 -7.99
CA ALA A 87 12.30 16.36 -8.84
C ALA A 87 11.66 15.04 -8.36
N HIS A 88 11.77 13.99 -9.16
CA HIS A 88 11.24 12.66 -8.83
C HIS A 88 12.35 11.79 -8.25
N ASN A 89 12.45 11.73 -6.91
CA ASN A 89 13.67 11.35 -6.15
C ASN A 89 14.70 12.49 -6.09
N VAL A 90 14.32 13.60 -5.47
CA VAL A 90 15.05 14.88 -5.49
C VAL A 90 16.52 14.80 -5.07
N ASN A 91 16.90 13.85 -4.21
CA ASN A 91 18.29 13.67 -3.81
C ASN A 91 19.19 13.31 -5.00
N PHE A 92 18.69 12.60 -6.00
CA PHE A 92 19.46 12.25 -7.18
C PHE A 92 19.79 13.50 -7.99
N ASP A 93 18.76 14.17 -8.54
CA ASP A 93 18.92 15.31 -9.43
C ASP A 93 19.62 16.48 -8.75
N LEU A 94 19.25 16.77 -7.51
CA LEU A 94 19.82 17.90 -6.78
C LEU A 94 21.32 17.69 -6.51
N ASN A 95 21.73 16.49 -6.10
CA ASN A 95 23.14 16.23 -5.79
C ASN A 95 24.01 16.29 -7.05
N PHE A 96 23.56 15.69 -8.16
CA PHE A 96 24.26 15.80 -9.44
C PHE A 96 24.39 17.25 -9.89
N LEU A 97 23.31 18.01 -9.82
CA LEU A 97 23.30 19.42 -10.24
C LEU A 97 24.18 20.29 -9.34
N GLN A 98 24.13 20.10 -8.02
CA GLN A 98 25.00 20.81 -7.07
C GLN A 98 26.48 20.49 -7.31
N HIS A 99 26.82 19.23 -7.61
CA HIS A 99 28.18 18.83 -7.92
C HIS A 99 28.67 19.47 -9.23
N ALA A 100 27.85 19.45 -10.27
CA ALA A 100 28.16 20.09 -11.55
C ALA A 100 28.34 21.62 -11.40
N PHE A 101 27.50 22.29 -10.61
CA PHE A 101 27.67 23.71 -10.28
C PHE A 101 28.95 23.98 -9.49
N LYS A 102 29.28 23.13 -8.52
CA LYS A 102 30.49 23.26 -7.70
C LYS A 102 31.76 23.20 -8.56
N ARG A 103 31.80 22.31 -9.57
CA ARG A 103 32.90 22.26 -10.57
C ARG A 103 33.03 23.54 -11.40
N CYS A 104 31.96 24.30 -11.52
CA CYS A 104 31.92 25.60 -12.19
C CYS A 104 32.09 26.79 -11.23
N HIS A 105 32.49 26.55 -9.97
CA HIS A 105 32.61 27.56 -8.91
C HIS A 105 31.29 28.29 -8.58
N ILE A 106 30.14 27.66 -8.87
CA ILE A 106 28.81 28.16 -8.52
C ILE A 106 28.32 27.40 -7.28
N HIS A 107 27.89 28.13 -6.25
CA HIS A 107 27.23 27.54 -5.09
C HIS A 107 25.72 27.59 -5.30
N TYR A 108 25.10 26.42 -5.45
CA TYR A 108 23.65 26.27 -5.58
C TYR A 108 23.07 25.55 -4.36
N ALA A 109 22.20 26.23 -3.62
CA ALA A 109 21.48 25.68 -2.49
C ALA A 109 20.03 26.20 -2.53
N PRO A 110 19.07 25.41 -3.04
CA PRO A 110 17.68 25.85 -3.09
C PRO A 110 17.12 26.04 -1.68
N ALA A 111 16.31 27.09 -1.49
CA ALA A 111 15.70 27.37 -0.19
C ALA A 111 14.65 26.33 0.21
N GLN A 112 14.00 25.70 -0.78
CA GLN A 112 12.97 24.68 -0.59
C GLN A 112 13.11 23.60 -1.65
N THR A 113 12.87 22.36 -1.24
CA THR A 113 12.87 21.18 -2.09
C THR A 113 11.58 20.40 -1.91
N ILE A 114 11.07 19.83 -3.00
CA ILE A 114 9.96 18.89 -2.99
C ILE A 114 10.38 17.65 -3.75
N ASP A 115 10.21 16.49 -3.12
CA ASP A 115 10.31 15.21 -3.79
C ASP A 115 8.92 14.77 -4.26
N THR A 116 8.77 14.59 -5.56
CA THR A 116 7.48 14.19 -6.11
C THR A 116 7.14 12.74 -5.77
N LEU A 117 8.11 11.88 -5.45
CA LEU A 117 7.83 10.53 -4.98
C LEU A 117 7.08 10.54 -3.63
N GLU A 118 7.49 11.42 -2.71
CA GLU A 118 6.81 11.65 -1.43
C GLU A 118 5.43 12.27 -1.67
N LEU A 119 5.35 13.31 -2.51
CA LEU A 119 4.12 13.99 -2.90
C LEU A 119 3.08 13.02 -3.50
N PHE A 120 3.49 12.17 -4.44
CA PHE A 120 2.60 11.26 -5.17
C PHE A 120 2.10 10.14 -4.28
N LYS A 121 2.94 9.59 -3.39
CA LYS A 121 2.51 8.61 -2.39
C LYS A 121 1.40 9.14 -1.49
N ILE A 122 1.45 10.43 -1.15
CA ILE A 122 0.42 11.10 -0.36
C ILE A 122 -0.83 11.35 -1.23
N ALA A 123 -0.67 11.94 -2.40
CA ALA A 123 -1.78 12.37 -3.26
C ALA A 123 -2.56 11.19 -3.85
N PHE A 124 -1.88 10.13 -4.27
CA PHE A 124 -2.44 8.99 -4.99
C PHE A 124 -2.15 7.68 -4.24
N PRO A 125 -2.63 7.54 -2.99
CA PRO A 125 -2.18 6.48 -2.11
C PRO A 125 -2.64 5.07 -2.55
N MET A 126 -3.51 4.97 -3.56
CA MET A 126 -4.04 3.73 -4.12
C MET A 126 -3.27 3.22 -5.34
N GLU A 127 -2.28 3.97 -5.82
CA GLU A 127 -1.51 3.59 -7.01
C GLU A 127 -0.54 2.44 -6.69
N LYS A 128 -0.43 1.49 -7.61
CA LYS A 128 0.39 0.28 -7.43
C LYS A 128 1.89 0.56 -7.52
N SER A 129 2.22 1.59 -8.29
CA SER A 129 3.58 2.04 -8.51
C SER A 129 3.63 3.55 -8.55
N TYR A 130 4.80 4.06 -8.18
CA TYR A 130 5.11 5.47 -8.22
C TYR A 130 6.33 5.74 -9.10
N GLN A 131 6.76 4.76 -9.92
CA GLN A 131 7.67 5.04 -11.02
C GLN A 131 6.98 5.99 -11.99
N LEU A 132 7.72 6.97 -12.51
CA LEU A 132 7.16 8.06 -13.31
C LEU A 132 6.31 7.55 -14.48
N GLY A 133 6.84 6.61 -15.27
CA GLY A 133 6.14 6.02 -16.42
C GLY A 133 4.81 5.37 -16.04
N GLU A 134 4.85 4.41 -15.12
CA GLU A 134 3.66 3.67 -14.70
C GLU A 134 2.60 4.58 -14.06
N LEU A 135 3.02 5.58 -13.29
CA LEU A 135 2.11 6.54 -12.66
C LEU A 135 1.51 7.52 -13.68
N ALA A 136 2.30 7.98 -14.64
CA ALA A 136 1.82 8.85 -15.72
C ALA A 136 0.75 8.14 -16.54
N ASP A 137 1.00 6.88 -16.93
CA ASP A 137 0.05 6.05 -17.66
C ASP A 137 -1.24 5.81 -16.86
N ALA A 138 -1.13 5.42 -15.59
CA ALA A 138 -2.28 5.20 -14.70
C ALA A 138 -3.15 6.46 -14.56
N LEU A 139 -2.53 7.64 -14.60
CA LEU A 139 -3.20 8.93 -14.48
C LEU A 139 -3.52 9.61 -15.82
N GLY A 140 -3.32 8.92 -16.95
CA GLY A 140 -3.68 9.38 -18.29
C GLY A 140 -2.83 10.56 -18.79
N ILE A 141 -1.57 10.63 -18.39
CA ILE A 141 -0.59 11.62 -18.86
C ILE A 141 0.31 10.93 -19.88
N SER A 142 0.22 11.35 -21.15
CA SER A 142 1.04 10.79 -22.22
C SER A 142 2.50 11.22 -22.08
N LEU A 143 3.37 10.22 -21.99
CA LEU A 143 4.82 10.30 -22.26
C LEU A 143 5.01 9.94 -23.74
N GLY A 144 5.61 10.84 -24.53
CA GLY A 144 5.81 10.60 -25.96
C GLY A 144 7.06 9.75 -26.21
N GLN A 145 8.16 10.11 -25.55
CA GLN A 145 9.45 9.44 -25.50
C GLN A 145 9.89 9.43 -24.02
N ALA A 146 9.52 8.37 -23.29
CA ALA A 146 10.00 8.15 -21.93
C ALA A 146 11.55 8.12 -21.91
N HIS A 147 12.16 8.60 -20.82
CA HIS A 147 13.62 8.69 -20.63
C HIS A 147 14.31 9.76 -21.48
N ARG A 148 13.58 10.84 -21.78
CA ARG A 148 14.18 12.13 -22.14
C ARG A 148 13.89 13.10 -21.02
N ALA A 149 14.94 13.71 -20.48
CA ALA A 149 14.81 14.58 -19.32
C ALA A 149 13.78 15.71 -19.48
N ASP A 150 13.60 16.25 -20.69
CA ASP A 150 12.61 17.30 -20.96
C ASP A 150 11.16 16.80 -20.92
N GLU A 151 10.92 15.59 -21.42
CA GLU A 151 9.60 14.95 -21.36
C GLU A 151 9.26 14.49 -19.94
N ASP A 152 10.23 13.92 -19.23
CA ASP A 152 10.06 13.42 -17.87
C ASP A 152 9.88 14.56 -16.87
N ALA A 153 10.62 15.67 -17.01
CA ALA A 153 10.37 16.90 -16.25
C ALA A 153 8.97 17.46 -16.50
N ARG A 154 8.49 17.44 -17.75
CA ARG A 154 7.13 17.90 -18.11
C ARG A 154 6.06 16.99 -17.52
N ALA A 155 6.20 15.68 -17.64
CA ALA A 155 5.26 14.71 -17.09
C ALA A 155 5.20 14.80 -15.56
N THR A 156 6.36 14.90 -14.90
CA THR A 156 6.48 15.14 -13.47
C THR A 156 5.76 16.42 -13.05
N ALA A 157 5.91 17.51 -13.82
CA ALA A 157 5.20 18.77 -13.57
C ALA A 157 3.68 18.62 -13.69
N LEU A 158 3.19 17.92 -14.71
CA LEU A 158 1.75 17.65 -14.89
C LEU A 158 1.18 16.80 -13.77
N LEU A 159 1.90 15.76 -13.33
CA LEU A 159 1.54 14.92 -12.18
C LEU A 159 1.52 15.73 -10.88
N MET A 160 2.52 16.59 -10.65
CA MET A 160 2.57 17.51 -9.50
C MET A 160 1.35 18.44 -9.49
N ILE A 161 1.01 19.05 -10.62
CA ILE A 161 -0.18 19.90 -10.76
C ILE A 161 -1.46 19.10 -10.45
N LYS A 162 -1.55 17.85 -10.90
CA LYS A 162 -2.70 16.97 -10.61
C LYS A 162 -2.80 16.65 -9.11
N ALA A 163 -1.67 16.42 -8.44
CA ALA A 163 -1.60 16.24 -6.99
C ALA A 163 -2.05 17.51 -6.24
N PHE A 164 -1.57 18.69 -6.64
CA PHE A 164 -1.95 19.97 -6.04
C PHE A 164 -3.46 20.23 -6.16
N LYS A 165 -4.02 20.07 -7.35
CA LYS A 165 -5.48 20.19 -7.59
C LYS A 165 -6.31 19.21 -6.76
N ARG A 166 -5.76 18.05 -6.44
CA ARG A 166 -6.41 17.07 -5.57
C ARG A 166 -6.42 17.55 -4.12
N PHE A 167 -5.32 18.11 -3.63
CA PHE A 167 -5.23 18.68 -2.28
C PHE A 167 -6.13 19.90 -2.09
N GLU A 168 -6.26 20.75 -3.10
CA GLU A 168 -7.14 21.93 -3.08
C GLU A 168 -8.62 21.58 -2.86
N LYS A 169 -9.03 20.35 -3.23
CA LYS A 169 -10.41 19.86 -3.07
C LYS A 169 -10.68 19.17 -1.74
N LEU A 170 -9.66 18.99 -0.89
CA LEU A 170 -9.82 18.29 0.38
C LEU A 170 -10.55 19.15 1.41
N PRO A 171 -11.25 18.53 2.38
CA PRO A 171 -11.78 19.25 3.53
C PRO A 171 -10.67 20.01 4.27
N ILE A 172 -10.93 21.26 4.66
CA ILE A 172 -9.94 22.11 5.33
C ILE A 172 -9.35 21.47 6.60
N GLU A 173 -10.15 20.72 7.36
CA GLU A 173 -9.67 20.00 8.54
C GLU A 173 -8.71 18.86 8.18
N THR A 174 -8.89 18.23 7.02
CA THR A 174 -7.93 17.25 6.48
C THR A 174 -6.64 17.96 6.08
N ILE A 175 -6.71 19.09 5.37
CA ILE A 175 -5.53 19.87 4.97
C ILE A 175 -4.73 20.33 6.20
N LYS A 176 -5.39 20.78 7.27
CA LYS A 176 -4.75 21.11 8.54
C LYS A 176 -3.99 19.92 9.14
N GLN A 177 -4.58 18.73 9.13
CA GLN A 177 -3.91 17.51 9.59
C GLN A 177 -2.70 17.17 8.71
N LEU A 178 -2.84 17.27 7.38
CA LEU A 178 -1.73 17.07 6.46
C LEU A 178 -0.59 18.06 6.72
N TYR A 179 -0.88 19.34 6.99
CA TYR A 179 0.12 20.34 7.35
C TYR A 179 0.91 19.99 8.63
N PHE A 180 0.23 19.50 9.67
CA PHE A 180 0.94 19.12 10.91
C PHE A 180 1.81 17.88 10.70
N LEU A 181 1.31 16.90 9.94
CA LEU A 181 2.04 15.66 9.64
C LEU A 181 3.23 15.92 8.70
N SER A 182 3.10 16.85 7.75
CA SER A 182 4.14 17.16 6.77
C SER A 182 5.42 17.73 7.39
N LYS A 183 5.35 18.27 8.61
CA LYS A 183 6.53 18.75 9.36
C LYS A 183 7.49 17.64 9.79
N HIS A 184 7.05 16.40 9.71
CA HIS A 184 7.85 15.21 10.02
C HIS A 184 8.24 14.42 8.77
N LEU A 185 8.01 15.00 7.58
CA LEU A 185 8.48 14.45 6.31
C LEU A 185 9.93 14.86 6.04
N LYS A 186 10.52 14.29 4.97
CA LYS A 186 11.92 14.56 4.61
C LYS A 186 12.08 15.92 3.92
N TYR A 187 11.06 16.32 3.16
CA TYR A 187 11.11 17.52 2.31
C TYR A 187 10.07 18.56 2.73
N GLN A 188 10.19 19.77 2.20
CA GLN A 188 9.48 20.97 2.70
C GLN A 188 8.04 21.10 2.17
N LEU A 189 7.27 20.00 2.13
CA LEU A 189 5.86 20.00 1.73
C LEU A 189 4.96 20.78 2.70
N ASP A 190 5.40 21.00 3.93
CA ASP A 190 4.68 21.76 4.95
C ASP A 190 4.41 23.21 4.56
N TYR A 191 5.31 23.85 3.81
CA TYR A 191 5.07 25.20 3.28
C TYR A 191 3.89 25.23 2.30
N TYR A 192 3.79 24.22 1.43
CA TYR A 192 2.68 24.11 0.50
C TYR A 192 1.34 23.91 1.25
N PHE A 193 1.29 22.98 2.19
CA PHE A 193 0.06 22.76 2.97
C PHE A 193 -0.28 23.96 3.86
N PHE A 194 0.71 24.69 4.38
CA PHE A 194 0.47 25.93 5.11
C PHE A 194 -0.21 26.98 4.23
N GLU A 195 0.31 27.20 3.01
CA GLU A 195 -0.28 28.13 2.06
C GLU A 195 -1.69 27.71 1.62
N LEU A 196 -1.95 26.41 1.43
CA LEU A 196 -3.31 25.90 1.21
C LEU A 196 -4.25 26.22 2.37
N VAL A 197 -3.84 25.97 3.62
CA VAL A 197 -4.68 26.30 4.79
C VAL A 197 -4.93 27.81 4.89
N ARG A 198 -3.92 28.63 4.57
CA ARG A 198 -4.00 30.10 4.62
C ARG A 198 -4.95 30.68 3.56
N THR A 199 -5.00 30.06 2.38
CA THR A 199 -5.76 30.55 1.22
C THR A 199 -7.11 29.85 1.04
N ALA A 200 -7.34 28.72 1.71
CA ALA A 200 -8.57 27.95 1.59
C ALA A 200 -9.82 28.79 1.94
N PRO A 201 -10.88 28.72 1.12
CA PRO A 201 -12.13 29.38 1.44
C PRO A 201 -12.74 28.79 2.72
N LYS A 202 -13.36 29.65 3.54
CA LYS A 202 -13.96 29.26 4.83
C LYS A 202 -15.14 28.27 4.69
N GLN A 203 -15.64 28.07 3.47
CA GLN A 203 -16.72 27.13 3.16
C GLN A 203 -16.28 26.26 1.98
N THR A 204 -15.89 25.03 2.27
CA THR A 204 -15.77 23.95 1.29
C THR A 204 -17.07 23.14 1.36
N GLU A 205 -17.58 22.66 0.22
CA GLU A 205 -18.82 21.86 0.17
C GLU A 205 -18.69 20.60 1.04
N GLN A 206 -19.30 20.65 2.23
CA GLN A 206 -19.28 19.55 3.22
C GLN A 206 -20.24 18.40 2.86
N ASN A 207 -21.08 18.54 1.83
CA ASN A 207 -22.17 17.60 1.57
C ASN A 207 -21.71 16.21 1.09
N LEU A 208 -20.46 16.07 0.62
CA LEU A 208 -19.93 14.80 0.11
C LEU A 208 -19.27 13.92 1.19
N TYR A 209 -18.90 14.50 2.33
CA TYR A 209 -18.10 13.83 3.35
C TYR A 209 -18.82 13.86 4.70
N THR A 210 -18.61 12.82 5.50
CA THR A 210 -19.04 12.80 6.89
C THR A 210 -17.81 12.70 7.80
N GLN A 211 -18.02 12.85 9.11
CA GLN A 211 -16.93 12.95 10.08
C GLN A 211 -17.09 11.92 11.21
N PHE A 212 -15.98 11.29 11.58
CA PHE A 212 -15.85 10.46 12.78
C PHE A 212 -14.61 10.93 13.56
N CYS A 213 -14.77 11.41 14.81
CA CYS A 213 -13.65 11.84 15.66
C CYS A 213 -12.61 12.75 14.94
N HIS A 214 -13.10 13.77 14.21
CA HIS A 214 -12.30 14.71 13.39
C HIS A 214 -11.62 14.12 12.14
N ILE A 215 -11.90 12.87 11.80
CA ILE A 215 -11.51 12.25 10.53
C ILE A 215 -12.67 12.37 9.57
N TYR A 216 -12.43 12.99 8.41
CA TYR A 216 -13.38 13.03 7.31
C TYR A 216 -13.26 11.78 6.46
N TYR A 217 -14.39 11.23 6.03
CA TYR A 217 -14.43 10.08 5.13
C TYR A 217 -15.64 10.16 4.19
N LYS A 218 -15.56 9.46 3.06
CA LYS A 218 -16.68 9.28 2.13
C LYS A 218 -17.54 8.11 2.64
N PRO A 219 -18.80 8.33 3.04
CA PRO A 219 -19.67 7.23 3.44
C PRO A 219 -20.01 6.37 2.22
N ILE A 220 -20.07 5.05 2.40
CA ILE A 220 -20.52 4.14 1.34
C ILE A 220 -22.05 4.01 1.44
N PRO A 221 -22.81 4.35 0.39
CA PRO A 221 -24.26 4.23 0.40
C PRO A 221 -24.68 2.77 0.32
N ASP A 222 -25.77 2.41 1.01
CA ASP A 222 -26.36 1.08 0.91
C ASP A 222 -26.70 0.68 -0.53
N LEU A 223 -26.54 -0.61 -0.81
CA LEU A 223 -26.99 -1.21 -2.05
C LEU A 223 -28.51 -1.09 -2.15
N LYS A 224 -29.00 -0.69 -3.33
CA LYS A 224 -30.44 -0.69 -3.62
C LYS A 224 -30.95 -2.13 -3.76
N GLU A 225 -32.24 -2.35 -3.54
CA GLU A 225 -32.85 -3.63 -3.88
C GLU A 225 -32.96 -3.76 -5.40
N THR A 226 -32.66 -4.94 -5.90
CA THR A 226 -32.64 -5.29 -7.32
C THR A 226 -33.55 -6.49 -7.51
N HIS A 227 -34.56 -6.35 -8.36
CA HIS A 227 -35.42 -7.46 -8.76
C HIS A 227 -34.96 -7.96 -10.12
N PHE A 228 -34.55 -9.23 -10.18
CA PHE A 228 -34.15 -9.87 -11.42
C PHE A 228 -35.36 -10.59 -12.00
N HIS A 229 -35.82 -10.14 -13.16
CA HIS A 229 -36.78 -10.87 -13.97
C HIS A 229 -36.13 -11.24 -15.28
N PHE A 230 -35.80 -12.51 -15.42
CA PHE A 230 -35.38 -13.11 -16.68
C PHE A 230 -36.35 -14.26 -16.99
N GLU A 231 -37.02 -14.17 -18.13
CA GLU A 231 -37.90 -15.24 -18.62
C GLU A 231 -37.12 -16.12 -19.59
N GLY A 232 -36.84 -17.36 -19.20
CA GLY A 232 -36.10 -18.32 -20.01
C GLY A 232 -35.35 -19.33 -19.16
N ASN A 233 -34.75 -20.32 -19.81
CA ASN A 233 -33.86 -21.27 -19.16
C ASN A 233 -32.39 -20.79 -19.25
N ILE A 234 -31.47 -21.56 -18.67
CA ILE A 234 -30.03 -21.24 -18.68
C ILE A 234 -29.44 -21.12 -20.09
N LYS A 235 -29.95 -21.86 -21.08
CA LYS A 235 -29.52 -21.76 -22.48
C LYS A 235 -29.94 -20.44 -23.11
N ASP A 236 -31.16 -19.98 -22.81
CA ASP A 236 -31.64 -18.67 -23.25
C ASP A 236 -30.81 -17.54 -22.63
N LEU A 237 -30.47 -17.68 -21.34
CA LEU A 237 -29.60 -16.74 -20.63
C LEU A 237 -28.20 -16.69 -21.25
N TYR A 238 -27.60 -17.86 -21.49
CA TYR A 238 -26.29 -17.98 -22.14
C TYR A 238 -26.28 -17.33 -23.51
N GLN A 239 -27.27 -17.64 -24.36
CA GLN A 239 -27.37 -17.10 -25.71
C GLN A 239 -27.53 -15.57 -25.69
N THR A 240 -28.33 -15.04 -24.77
CA THR A 240 -28.54 -13.59 -24.61
C THR A 240 -27.24 -12.87 -24.29
N ILE A 241 -26.47 -13.37 -23.32
CA ILE A 241 -25.21 -12.78 -22.88
C ILE A 241 -24.15 -12.87 -23.99
N VAL A 242 -23.98 -14.04 -24.61
CA VAL A 242 -22.99 -14.26 -25.67
C VAL A 242 -23.27 -13.38 -26.88
N ASN A 243 -24.53 -13.29 -27.31
CA ASN A 243 -24.92 -12.46 -28.46
C ASN A 243 -24.69 -10.97 -28.17
N HIS A 244 -25.08 -10.48 -27.00
CA HIS A 244 -24.90 -9.08 -26.63
C HIS A 244 -23.41 -8.70 -26.51
N ALA A 245 -22.60 -9.59 -25.96
CA ALA A 245 -21.16 -9.36 -25.80
C ALA A 245 -20.37 -9.49 -27.11
N GLY A 246 -20.99 -9.99 -28.19
CA GLY A 246 -20.29 -10.32 -29.44
C GLY A 246 -19.33 -11.51 -29.30
N TYR A 247 -19.56 -12.39 -28.32
CA TYR A 247 -18.76 -13.58 -28.12
C TYR A 247 -19.18 -14.71 -29.06
N GLN A 248 -18.27 -15.63 -29.33
CA GLN A 248 -18.59 -16.83 -30.09
C GLN A 248 -19.32 -17.84 -29.18
N TYR A 249 -20.47 -18.33 -29.64
CA TYR A 249 -21.18 -19.43 -28.99
C TYR A 249 -20.32 -20.69 -28.92
N ARG A 250 -20.25 -21.32 -27.75
CA ARG A 250 -19.48 -22.55 -27.50
C ARG A 250 -20.33 -23.55 -26.73
N GLU A 251 -20.64 -24.70 -27.34
CA GLU A 251 -21.43 -25.75 -26.69
C GLU A 251 -20.82 -26.26 -25.38
N THR A 252 -19.48 -26.33 -25.31
CA THR A 252 -18.76 -26.78 -24.10
C THR A 252 -18.94 -25.82 -22.92
N GLN A 253 -19.05 -24.51 -23.16
CA GLN A 253 -19.36 -23.54 -22.10
C GLN A 253 -20.79 -23.69 -21.62
N LEU A 254 -21.75 -23.83 -22.54
CA LEU A 254 -23.15 -24.04 -22.18
C LEU A 254 -23.31 -25.33 -21.36
N TYR A 255 -22.69 -26.42 -21.81
CA TYR A 255 -22.71 -27.70 -21.10
C TYR A 255 -22.15 -27.57 -19.68
N MET A 256 -21.04 -26.86 -19.51
CA MET A 256 -20.49 -26.56 -18.18
C MET A 256 -21.48 -25.74 -17.34
N ALA A 257 -22.06 -24.68 -17.89
CA ALA A 257 -23.02 -23.84 -17.17
C ALA A 257 -24.25 -24.64 -16.73
N GLU A 258 -24.83 -25.45 -17.62
CA GLU A 258 -25.93 -26.37 -17.34
C GLU A 258 -25.57 -27.39 -16.26
N THR A 259 -24.37 -27.97 -16.34
CA THR A 259 -23.87 -28.93 -15.35
C THR A 259 -23.77 -28.29 -13.97
N ILE A 260 -23.13 -27.12 -13.87
CA ILE A 260 -22.97 -26.39 -12.60
C ILE A 260 -24.34 -26.00 -12.04
N PHE A 261 -25.22 -25.43 -12.85
CA PHE A 261 -26.56 -25.00 -12.44
C PHE A 261 -27.39 -26.17 -11.92
N ASN A 262 -27.45 -27.28 -12.65
CA ASN A 262 -28.18 -28.47 -12.24
C ASN A 262 -27.65 -29.01 -10.91
N GLN A 263 -26.33 -29.05 -10.73
CA GLN A 263 -25.71 -29.59 -9.52
C GLN A 263 -25.96 -28.71 -8.29
N ILE A 264 -25.88 -27.37 -8.44
CA ILE A 264 -26.21 -26.44 -7.37
C ILE A 264 -27.70 -26.53 -7.01
N MET A 265 -28.61 -26.67 -7.99
CA MET A 265 -30.05 -26.84 -7.75
C MET A 265 -30.39 -28.09 -6.93
N HIS A 266 -29.63 -29.19 -7.11
CA HIS A 266 -29.83 -30.44 -6.35
C HIS A 266 -29.02 -30.50 -5.05
N ASN A 267 -28.26 -29.44 -4.72
CA ASN A 267 -27.36 -29.39 -3.57
C ASN A 267 -26.33 -30.54 -3.58
N GLU A 268 -25.82 -30.87 -4.77
CA GLU A 268 -24.84 -31.94 -5.01
C GLU A 268 -23.44 -31.37 -5.23
N LYS A 269 -22.42 -32.19 -4.96
CA LYS A 269 -21.01 -31.83 -5.18
C LYS A 269 -20.54 -32.39 -6.51
N THR A 270 -19.92 -31.56 -7.33
CA THR A 270 -19.34 -31.98 -8.61
C THR A 270 -17.93 -31.42 -8.79
N LEU A 271 -17.07 -32.21 -9.42
CA LEU A 271 -15.73 -31.81 -9.86
C LEU A 271 -15.73 -31.76 -11.39
N ILE A 272 -15.37 -30.62 -11.97
CA ILE A 272 -15.36 -30.40 -13.42
C ILE A 272 -13.94 -30.06 -13.85
N GLU A 273 -13.40 -30.85 -14.78
CA GLU A 273 -12.15 -30.53 -15.47
C GLU A 273 -12.47 -29.79 -16.77
N ALA A 274 -11.76 -28.69 -17.02
CA ALA A 274 -11.92 -27.93 -18.25
C ALA A 274 -10.63 -27.20 -18.63
N ASP A 275 -10.34 -27.23 -19.92
CA ASP A 275 -9.12 -26.65 -20.51
C ASP A 275 -9.03 -25.14 -20.28
N THR A 276 -7.80 -24.63 -20.22
CA THR A 276 -7.55 -23.19 -20.20
C THR A 276 -8.08 -22.52 -21.47
N GLY A 277 -8.61 -21.29 -21.36
CA GLY A 277 -9.20 -20.59 -22.50
C GLY A 277 -10.57 -21.09 -22.97
N SER A 278 -11.12 -22.14 -22.35
CA SER A 278 -12.50 -22.61 -22.59
C SER A 278 -13.57 -21.57 -22.19
N GLY A 279 -13.20 -20.55 -21.40
CA GLY A 279 -14.09 -19.50 -20.89
C GLY A 279 -14.98 -19.98 -19.73
N LYS A 280 -14.39 -20.81 -18.87
CA LYS A 280 -14.97 -21.32 -17.61
C LYS A 280 -15.65 -20.22 -16.79
N SER A 281 -15.01 -19.05 -16.72
CA SER A 281 -15.46 -17.89 -15.95
C SER A 281 -16.87 -17.44 -16.29
N LEU A 282 -17.16 -17.35 -17.58
CA LEU A 282 -18.50 -16.98 -18.03
C LEU A 282 -19.50 -18.09 -17.72
N ALA A 283 -19.13 -19.35 -17.92
CA ALA A 283 -20.01 -20.50 -17.67
C ALA A 283 -20.46 -20.60 -16.21
N TYR A 284 -19.54 -20.51 -15.26
CA TYR A 284 -19.91 -20.57 -13.84
C TYR A 284 -20.62 -19.30 -13.33
N LEU A 285 -20.34 -18.12 -13.91
CA LEU A 285 -21.07 -16.90 -13.60
C LEU A 285 -22.53 -17.00 -14.04
N ILE A 286 -22.77 -17.52 -15.25
CA ILE A 286 -24.11 -17.71 -15.79
C ILE A 286 -24.89 -18.73 -14.96
N ALA A 287 -24.26 -19.84 -14.57
CA ALA A 287 -24.86 -20.82 -13.68
C ALA A 287 -25.23 -20.22 -12.32
N ALA A 288 -24.32 -19.46 -11.70
CA ALA A 288 -24.55 -18.79 -10.42
C ALA A 288 -25.70 -17.76 -10.50
N LEU A 289 -25.76 -17.00 -11.59
CA LEU A 289 -26.81 -16.02 -11.82
C LEU A 289 -28.17 -16.69 -12.07
N MET A 290 -28.23 -17.71 -12.92
CA MET A 290 -29.48 -18.44 -13.18
C MET A 290 -30.00 -19.08 -11.89
N PHE A 291 -29.10 -19.63 -11.08
CA PHE A 291 -29.45 -20.17 -9.76
C PHE A 291 -30.06 -19.10 -8.86
N HIS A 292 -29.46 -17.90 -8.80
CA HIS A 292 -30.02 -16.76 -8.06
C HIS A 292 -31.39 -16.32 -8.59
N ILE A 293 -31.58 -16.28 -9.92
CA ILE A 293 -32.85 -15.87 -10.54
C ILE A 293 -33.99 -16.83 -10.15
N GLU A 294 -33.73 -18.14 -10.13
CA GLU A 294 -34.74 -19.17 -9.85
C GLU A 294 -35.06 -19.31 -8.35
N THR A 295 -34.07 -19.12 -7.47
CA THR A 295 -34.21 -19.44 -6.03
C THR A 295 -34.20 -18.22 -5.12
N GLY A 296 -33.63 -17.10 -5.58
CA GLY A 296 -33.28 -15.95 -4.75
C GLY A 296 -32.06 -16.16 -3.83
N GLU A 297 -31.44 -17.35 -3.84
CA GLU A 297 -30.26 -17.65 -3.01
C GLU A 297 -28.97 -17.09 -3.61
N HIS A 298 -27.94 -16.90 -2.77
CA HIS A 298 -26.66 -16.28 -3.14
C HIS A 298 -25.58 -17.33 -3.39
N VAL A 299 -24.67 -17.04 -4.32
CA VAL A 299 -23.55 -17.93 -4.68
C VAL A 299 -22.21 -17.27 -4.41
N MET A 300 -21.31 -17.98 -3.72
CA MET A 300 -19.91 -17.59 -3.55
C MET A 300 -19.06 -18.17 -4.68
N ILE A 301 -18.17 -17.37 -5.24
CA ILE A 301 -17.18 -17.79 -6.24
C ILE A 301 -15.80 -17.55 -5.65
N SER A 302 -15.04 -18.63 -5.46
CA SER A 302 -13.67 -18.57 -4.99
C SER A 302 -12.70 -18.74 -6.15
N THR A 303 -11.70 -17.87 -6.23
CA THR A 303 -10.73 -17.83 -7.32
C THR A 303 -9.31 -17.70 -6.79
N ASN A 304 -8.35 -18.29 -7.50
CA ASN A 304 -6.95 -18.29 -7.08
C ASN A 304 -6.29 -16.90 -7.23
N THR A 305 -6.50 -16.21 -8.35
CA THR A 305 -5.71 -15.01 -8.70
C THR A 305 -6.50 -13.71 -8.58
N LYS A 306 -5.82 -12.63 -8.13
CA LYS A 306 -6.37 -11.26 -8.14
C LYS A 306 -6.74 -10.79 -9.55
N LEU A 307 -6.03 -11.26 -10.57
CA LEU A 307 -6.32 -10.94 -11.97
C LEU A 307 -7.71 -11.44 -12.37
N LEU A 308 -7.99 -12.72 -12.10
CA LEU A 308 -9.28 -13.33 -12.39
C LEU A 308 -10.41 -12.68 -11.60
N GLN A 309 -10.18 -12.39 -10.32
CA GLN A 309 -11.13 -11.63 -9.48
C GLN A 309 -11.51 -10.28 -10.09
N ASN A 310 -10.50 -9.54 -10.53
CA ASN A 310 -10.72 -8.24 -11.18
C ASN A 310 -11.43 -8.43 -12.52
N GLN A 311 -11.09 -9.45 -13.31
CA GLN A 311 -11.78 -9.76 -14.56
C GLN A 311 -13.27 -10.01 -14.32
N LEU A 312 -13.63 -10.83 -13.34
CA LEU A 312 -15.03 -11.10 -12.99
C LEU A 312 -15.78 -9.81 -12.63
N LEU A 313 -15.22 -8.98 -11.75
CA LEU A 313 -15.92 -7.81 -11.21
C LEU A 313 -15.93 -6.59 -12.14
N THR A 314 -14.86 -6.37 -12.90
CA THR A 314 -14.68 -5.15 -13.72
C THR A 314 -15.01 -5.35 -15.19
N HIS A 315 -15.10 -6.60 -15.65
CA HIS A 315 -15.38 -6.92 -17.05
C HIS A 315 -16.62 -7.82 -17.19
N ASP A 316 -16.58 -9.03 -16.64
CA ASP A 316 -17.58 -10.05 -16.95
C ASP A 316 -18.97 -9.70 -16.35
N ILE A 317 -19.03 -9.28 -15.09
CA ILE A 317 -20.28 -8.82 -14.47
C ILE A 317 -20.86 -7.58 -15.18
N PRO A 318 -20.07 -6.52 -15.50
CA PRO A 318 -20.56 -5.41 -16.32
C PRO A 318 -21.06 -5.79 -17.72
N VAL A 319 -20.47 -6.81 -18.35
CA VAL A 319 -20.98 -7.36 -19.62
C VAL A 319 -22.37 -7.99 -19.43
N ILE A 320 -22.54 -8.80 -18.38
CA ILE A 320 -23.82 -9.43 -18.06
C ILE A 320 -24.88 -8.38 -17.71
N ASN A 321 -24.52 -7.37 -16.91
CA ASN A 321 -25.43 -6.27 -16.54
C ASN A 321 -25.97 -5.53 -17.78
N ARG A 322 -25.12 -5.27 -18.78
CA ARG A 322 -25.55 -4.65 -20.04
C ARG A 322 -26.41 -5.58 -20.89
N ALA A 323 -26.10 -6.87 -20.90
CA ALA A 323 -26.86 -7.85 -21.67
C ALA A 323 -28.30 -8.02 -21.16
N LEU A 324 -28.50 -7.89 -19.85
CA LEU A 324 -29.79 -8.13 -19.20
C LEU A 324 -30.52 -6.85 -18.79
N ASP A 325 -29.94 -5.67 -19.05
CA ASP A 325 -30.45 -4.37 -18.58
C ASP A 325 -30.79 -4.35 -17.07
N THR A 326 -29.92 -4.97 -16.27
CA THR A 326 -30.08 -5.10 -14.82
C THR A 326 -28.76 -4.92 -14.11
N GLN A 327 -28.82 -4.57 -12.82
CA GLN A 327 -27.66 -4.33 -11.98
C GLN A 327 -27.44 -5.51 -11.03
N ILE A 328 -26.59 -6.46 -11.42
CA ILE A 328 -26.11 -7.53 -10.53
C ILE A 328 -25.12 -6.94 -9.54
N HIS A 329 -25.40 -7.13 -8.25
CA HIS A 329 -24.48 -6.77 -7.18
C HIS A 329 -23.54 -7.94 -6.90
N ALA A 330 -22.47 -8.01 -7.69
CA ALA A 330 -21.32 -8.82 -7.36
C ALA A 330 -20.33 -8.00 -6.50
N ARG A 331 -19.80 -8.60 -5.43
CA ARG A 331 -18.84 -7.91 -4.54
C ARG A 331 -17.72 -8.84 -4.09
N MET A 332 -16.54 -8.25 -3.95
CA MET A 332 -15.41 -8.90 -3.31
C MET A 332 -15.69 -9.08 -1.81
N ILE A 333 -15.58 -10.29 -1.30
CA ILE A 333 -15.74 -10.66 0.11
C ILE A 333 -14.38 -11.12 0.63
N LYS A 334 -13.95 -10.48 1.72
CA LYS A 334 -12.64 -10.70 2.36
C LYS A 334 -12.84 -10.88 3.86
N SER A 335 -11.75 -11.12 4.59
CA SER A 335 -11.81 -11.26 6.05
C SER A 335 -12.04 -9.90 6.72
N LYS A 336 -12.60 -9.91 7.93
CA LYS A 336 -12.92 -8.67 8.67
C LYS A 336 -11.73 -7.72 8.81
N GLN A 337 -10.54 -8.26 9.03
CA GLN A 337 -9.28 -7.52 9.18
C GLN A 337 -8.83 -6.77 7.92
N ASP A 338 -9.30 -7.16 6.73
CA ASP A 338 -9.00 -6.44 5.49
C ASP A 338 -9.77 -5.11 5.38
N TYR A 339 -10.85 -4.95 6.14
CA TYR A 339 -11.66 -3.74 6.13
C TYR A 339 -11.27 -2.80 7.26
N ILE A 340 -11.10 -1.53 6.93
CA ILE A 340 -10.67 -0.54 7.91
C ILE A 340 -11.77 -0.19 8.93
N SER A 341 -11.33 0.11 10.15
CA SER A 341 -12.11 0.80 11.19
C SER A 341 -11.63 2.25 11.33
N LEU A 342 -12.56 3.20 11.38
CA LEU A 342 -12.20 4.61 11.57
C LEU A 342 -11.64 4.88 12.97
N GLY A 343 -12.05 4.12 13.99
CA GLY A 343 -11.44 4.18 15.31
C GLY A 343 -10.00 3.66 15.32
N LEU A 344 -9.66 2.65 14.50
CA LEU A 344 -8.27 2.23 14.32
C LEU A 344 -7.45 3.35 13.67
N VAL A 345 -7.97 3.96 12.60
CA VAL A 345 -7.31 5.12 11.98
C VAL A 345 -7.16 6.25 13.00
N ARG A 346 -8.17 6.51 13.83
CA ARG A 346 -8.07 7.53 14.90
C ARG A 346 -6.95 7.24 15.88
N GLN A 347 -6.83 5.99 16.33
CA GLN A 347 -5.73 5.56 17.20
C GLN A 347 -4.35 5.80 16.53
N ILE A 348 -4.24 5.50 15.24
CA ILE A 348 -3.00 5.73 14.47
C ILE A 348 -2.70 7.24 14.38
N ILE A 349 -3.68 8.07 14.00
CA ILE A 349 -3.50 9.52 13.84
C ILE A 349 -3.06 10.17 15.17
N ASP A 350 -3.65 9.77 16.30
CA ASP A 350 -3.38 10.36 17.62
C ASP A 350 -1.99 10.06 18.19
N GLU A 351 -1.34 9.00 17.72
CA GLU A 351 -0.03 8.62 18.23
C GLU A 351 1.05 9.62 17.80
N LYS A 352 1.63 10.36 18.75
CA LYS A 352 2.71 11.31 18.44
C LYS A 352 3.98 10.57 18.05
N THR A 353 4.50 10.85 16.85
CA THR A 353 5.73 10.25 16.34
C THR A 353 6.40 11.17 15.33
N SER A 354 7.73 11.18 15.32
CA SER A 354 8.55 11.83 14.30
C SER A 354 9.00 10.86 13.21
N ASN A 355 8.52 9.61 13.22
CA ASN A 355 8.91 8.61 12.24
C ASN A 355 8.31 8.97 10.87
N TYR A 356 9.18 9.07 9.86
CA TYR A 356 8.82 9.41 8.49
C TYR A 356 7.74 8.48 7.91
N GLU A 357 7.97 7.17 7.93
CA GLU A 357 7.07 6.17 7.33
C GLU A 357 5.69 6.16 7.99
N VAL A 358 5.66 6.34 9.31
CA VAL A 358 4.39 6.41 10.05
C VAL A 358 3.62 7.69 9.69
N ASN A 359 4.30 8.85 9.60
CA ASN A 359 3.62 10.09 9.20
C ASN A 359 3.15 10.04 7.75
N LEU A 360 3.91 9.42 6.85
CA LEU A 360 3.49 9.17 5.47
C LEU A 360 2.22 8.29 5.43
N LEU A 361 2.20 7.17 6.15
CA LEU A 361 1.02 6.30 6.28
C LEU A 361 -0.21 7.07 6.79
N LYS A 362 -0.04 7.92 7.81
CA LYS A 362 -1.14 8.76 8.33
C LYS A 362 -1.74 9.66 7.27
N MET A 363 -0.89 10.31 6.48
CA MET A 363 -1.34 11.18 5.38
C MET A 363 -2.04 10.38 4.29
N GLN A 364 -1.53 9.20 3.95
CA GLN A 364 -2.15 8.28 3.00
C GLN A 364 -3.54 7.84 3.46
N LEU A 365 -3.69 7.42 4.73
CA LEU A 365 -4.97 7.03 5.32
C LEU A 365 -6.00 8.16 5.26
N LEU A 366 -5.61 9.39 5.63
CA LEU A 366 -6.50 10.56 5.62
C LEU A 366 -7.04 10.87 4.21
N ILE A 367 -6.20 10.73 3.18
CA ILE A 367 -6.62 10.97 1.79
C ILE A 367 -7.42 9.79 1.26
N TRP A 368 -6.99 8.56 1.55
CA TRP A 368 -7.65 7.35 1.08
C TRP A 368 -9.08 7.22 1.59
N LEU A 369 -9.35 7.57 2.85
CA LEU A 369 -10.70 7.55 3.43
C LEU A 369 -11.70 8.48 2.73
N LEU A 370 -11.21 9.49 2.00
CA LEU A 370 -12.06 10.40 1.22
C LEU A 370 -12.41 9.85 -0.16
N HIS A 371 -11.82 8.71 -0.57
CA HIS A 371 -11.91 8.19 -1.93
C HIS A 371 -12.28 6.71 -2.02
N THR A 372 -11.91 5.90 -1.03
CA THR A 372 -12.22 4.47 -1.02
C THR A 372 -13.71 4.21 -1.15
N GLU A 373 -14.05 3.18 -1.92
CA GLU A 373 -15.44 2.72 -2.11
C GLU A 373 -15.71 1.38 -1.44
N THR A 374 -14.68 0.79 -0.83
CA THR A 374 -14.74 -0.55 -0.22
C THR A 374 -14.29 -0.52 1.24
N GLY A 375 -13.37 0.39 1.58
CA GLY A 375 -12.66 0.39 2.86
C GLY A 375 -11.63 -0.74 3.01
N ASP A 376 -11.24 -1.39 1.91
CA ASP A 376 -10.23 -2.44 1.88
C ASP A 376 -8.82 -1.85 2.01
N ILE A 377 -8.12 -2.17 3.09
CA ILE A 377 -6.78 -1.64 3.36
C ILE A 377 -5.75 -2.06 2.29
N GLN A 378 -6.00 -3.15 1.56
CA GLN A 378 -5.11 -3.60 0.49
C GLN A 378 -5.06 -2.60 -0.68
N GLU A 379 -6.03 -1.68 -0.78
CA GLU A 379 -5.99 -0.57 -1.74
C GLU A 379 -4.76 0.33 -1.54
N LEU A 380 -4.25 0.47 -0.30
CA LEU A 380 -3.08 1.30 0.00
C LEU A 380 -1.73 0.67 -0.36
N ASN A 381 -1.70 -0.61 -0.73
CA ASN A 381 -0.48 -1.35 -1.10
C ASN A 381 0.69 -1.11 -0.11
N LEU A 382 0.41 -1.18 1.19
CA LEU A 382 1.38 -0.89 2.25
C LEU A 382 2.60 -1.82 2.16
N ARG A 383 3.81 -1.27 2.31
CA ARG A 383 5.08 -2.02 2.26
C ARG A 383 5.97 -1.71 3.45
N GLY A 384 6.88 -2.64 3.75
CA GLY A 384 7.91 -2.49 4.78
C GLY A 384 7.36 -1.98 6.12
N ALA A 385 8.01 -0.95 6.67
CA ALA A 385 7.68 -0.39 7.98
C ALA A 385 6.22 0.09 8.12
N GLN A 386 5.60 0.57 7.04
CA GLN A 386 4.19 1.00 7.06
C GLN A 386 3.25 -0.18 7.31
N LYS A 387 3.47 -1.27 6.57
CA LYS A 387 2.71 -2.52 6.70
C LYS A 387 2.87 -3.10 8.10
N MET A 388 4.11 -3.20 8.58
CA MET A 388 4.42 -3.74 9.91
C MET A 388 3.77 -2.91 11.03
N TYR A 389 3.90 -1.59 10.96
CA TYR A 389 3.25 -0.69 11.90
C TYR A 389 1.72 -0.82 11.86
N PHE A 390 1.11 -0.89 10.66
CA PHE A 390 -0.33 -1.04 10.53
C PHE A 390 -0.84 -2.35 11.15
N HIS A 391 -0.24 -3.50 10.80
CA HIS A 391 -0.61 -4.80 11.38
C HIS A 391 -0.48 -4.80 12.89
N GLN A 392 0.61 -4.23 13.41
CA GLN A 392 0.78 -4.07 14.84
C GLN A 392 -0.36 -3.24 15.46
N LYS A 393 -0.85 -2.19 14.80
CA LYS A 393 -1.99 -1.39 15.29
C LYS A 393 -3.33 -2.09 15.15
N VAL A 394 -3.49 -3.05 14.23
CA VAL A 394 -4.68 -3.92 14.17
C VAL A 394 -4.72 -4.82 15.40
N GLU A 395 -3.65 -5.57 15.70
CA GLU A 395 -3.52 -6.37 16.93
C GLU A 395 -3.67 -5.50 18.18
N THR A 396 -3.12 -4.30 18.04
CA THR A 396 -3.23 -3.07 18.80
C THR A 396 -4.60 -2.65 19.35
N TYR A 397 -5.62 -2.90 18.54
CA TYR A 397 -6.79 -2.05 18.50
C TYR A 397 -7.82 -2.39 19.58
N VAL A 398 -8.43 -1.35 20.14
CA VAL A 398 -9.63 -1.47 20.98
C VAL A 398 -10.75 -0.64 20.35
N PRO A 399 -11.88 -1.26 19.95
CA PRO A 399 -12.99 -0.57 19.30
C PRO A 399 -13.49 0.65 20.07
N TYR A 400 -13.66 1.77 19.35
CA TYR A 400 -14.29 2.98 19.90
C TYR A 400 -15.81 2.80 20.03
N LYS A 401 -16.45 3.61 20.88
CA LYS A 401 -17.91 3.67 20.94
C LYS A 401 -18.45 4.20 19.60
N ASN A 402 -19.44 3.52 19.03
CA ASN A 402 -20.01 3.83 17.70
C ASN A 402 -18.96 3.86 16.58
N ASP A 403 -17.94 3.01 16.68
CA ASP A 403 -16.92 2.89 15.65
C ASP A 403 -17.54 2.55 14.28
N VAL A 404 -17.05 3.23 13.26
CA VAL A 404 -17.45 3.00 11.88
C VAL A 404 -16.45 2.03 11.27
N HIS A 405 -16.89 0.80 11.06
CA HIS A 405 -16.08 -0.27 10.49
C HIS A 405 -16.67 -0.67 9.13
N TYR A 406 -15.85 -0.58 8.08
CA TYR A 406 -16.30 -0.83 6.70
C TYR A 406 -16.79 -2.27 6.47
N TYR A 407 -16.35 -3.23 7.29
CA TYR A 407 -16.90 -4.59 7.29
C TYR A 407 -18.41 -4.62 7.59
N HIS A 408 -18.90 -3.71 8.45
CA HIS A 408 -20.33 -3.64 8.77
C HIS A 408 -21.17 -3.22 7.56
N TYR A 409 -20.63 -2.38 6.68
CA TYR A 409 -21.32 -2.00 5.44
C TYR A 409 -21.58 -3.23 4.55
N ILE A 410 -20.57 -4.07 4.34
CA ILE A 410 -20.74 -5.30 3.56
C ILE A 410 -21.69 -6.25 4.28
N LYS A 411 -21.56 -6.41 5.60
CA LYS A 411 -22.45 -7.27 6.39
C LYS A 411 -23.92 -6.83 6.31
N GLN A 412 -24.20 -5.53 6.38
CA GLN A 412 -25.56 -4.98 6.27
C GLN A 412 -26.14 -5.17 4.87
N ASN A 413 -25.30 -5.08 3.85
CA ASN A 413 -25.70 -5.22 2.44
C ASN A 413 -25.57 -6.65 1.92
N ALA A 414 -25.14 -7.62 2.72
CA ALA A 414 -24.79 -8.95 2.25
C ALA A 414 -25.97 -9.70 1.61
N ARG A 415 -27.20 -9.52 2.12
CA ARG A 415 -28.42 -10.05 1.50
C ARG A 415 -28.77 -9.44 0.13
N ARG A 416 -28.15 -8.31 -0.20
CA ARG A 416 -28.30 -7.61 -1.49
C ARG A 416 -27.15 -7.92 -2.44
N ILE A 417 -26.21 -8.80 -2.06
CA ILE A 417 -25.09 -9.25 -2.89
C ILE A 417 -25.49 -10.60 -3.50
N GLN A 418 -25.79 -10.63 -4.79
CA GLN A 418 -26.19 -11.87 -5.46
C GLN A 418 -25.03 -12.84 -5.62
N ILE A 419 -23.84 -12.30 -5.92
CA ILE A 419 -22.64 -13.07 -6.18
C ILE A 419 -21.51 -12.55 -5.31
N GLY A 420 -21.06 -13.37 -4.36
CA GLY A 420 -19.85 -13.11 -3.60
C GLY A 420 -18.64 -13.59 -4.40
N VAL A 421 -17.59 -12.77 -4.50
CA VAL A 421 -16.31 -13.20 -5.09
C VAL A 421 -15.27 -13.17 -3.98
N THR A 422 -14.48 -14.23 -3.84
CA THR A 422 -13.42 -14.31 -2.82
C THR A 422 -12.19 -15.04 -3.37
N ASN A 423 -11.13 -15.11 -2.57
CA ASN A 423 -9.97 -15.96 -2.86
C ASN A 423 -10.02 -17.26 -2.05
N HIS A 424 -9.21 -18.23 -2.43
CA HIS A 424 -9.15 -19.51 -1.72
C HIS A 424 -8.70 -19.34 -0.27
N ALA A 425 -7.71 -18.48 -0.02
CA ALA A 425 -7.23 -18.15 1.33
C ALA A 425 -8.37 -17.69 2.25
N HIS A 426 -9.10 -16.64 1.90
CA HIS A 426 -10.20 -16.09 2.68
C HIS A 426 -11.36 -17.10 2.84
N LEU A 427 -11.65 -17.91 1.81
CA LEU A 427 -12.64 -18.99 1.94
C LEU A 427 -12.21 -20.04 2.97
N MET A 428 -10.94 -20.42 3.00
CA MET A 428 -10.38 -21.40 3.93
C MET A 428 -10.12 -20.82 5.34
N TYR A 429 -9.95 -19.51 5.43
CA TYR A 429 -9.61 -18.78 6.65
C TYR A 429 -10.81 -18.07 7.27
N SER A 430 -11.98 -18.07 6.63
CA SER A 430 -13.18 -17.46 7.19
C SER A 430 -13.49 -18.07 8.55
N SER A 431 -13.61 -17.21 9.57
CA SER A 431 -13.96 -17.65 10.91
C SER A 431 -15.38 -18.22 10.91
N PRO A 432 -15.71 -19.21 11.76
CA PRO A 432 -17.10 -19.57 12.02
C PRO A 432 -17.96 -18.37 12.42
N ASP A 433 -17.35 -17.32 13.01
CA ASP A 433 -18.03 -16.07 13.39
C ASP A 433 -18.24 -15.09 12.22
N ASP A 434 -17.63 -15.33 11.05
CA ASP A 434 -17.80 -14.48 9.86
C ASP A 434 -19.17 -14.74 9.19
N THR A 435 -20.19 -14.10 9.75
CA THR A 435 -21.59 -14.19 9.30
C THR A 435 -21.81 -13.87 7.81
N ILE A 436 -20.87 -13.22 7.12
CA ILE A 436 -21.02 -12.91 5.69
C ILE A 436 -20.87 -14.18 4.85
N TYR A 437 -19.88 -15.03 5.13
CA TYR A 437 -19.69 -16.28 4.39
C TYR A 437 -20.84 -17.25 4.62
N GLN A 438 -21.46 -17.22 5.80
CA GLN A 438 -22.64 -18.02 6.13
C GLN A 438 -23.89 -17.65 5.30
N LEU A 439 -23.93 -16.49 4.64
CA LEU A 439 -25.04 -16.10 3.76
C LEU A 439 -24.96 -16.76 2.39
N PHE A 440 -23.82 -17.36 2.04
CA PHE A 440 -23.61 -18.07 0.79
C PHE A 440 -23.62 -19.57 1.06
N ASN A 441 -24.78 -20.20 0.85
CA ASN A 441 -24.94 -21.65 1.05
C ASN A 441 -24.27 -22.47 -0.06
N HIS A 442 -24.04 -21.84 -1.22
CA HIS A 442 -23.48 -22.47 -2.41
C HIS A 442 -22.16 -21.83 -2.79
N CYS A 443 -21.18 -22.64 -3.17
CA CYS A 443 -19.84 -22.19 -3.51
C CYS A 443 -19.34 -22.86 -4.80
N ILE A 444 -18.76 -22.06 -5.68
CA ILE A 444 -18.03 -22.50 -6.87
C ILE A 444 -16.55 -22.19 -6.61
N ILE A 445 -15.69 -23.18 -6.81
CA ILE A 445 -14.24 -23.03 -6.61
C ILE A 445 -13.54 -23.20 -7.95
N ASP A 446 -13.05 -22.10 -8.49
CA ASP A 446 -12.21 -22.10 -9.69
C ASP A 446 -10.77 -22.50 -9.35
N GLU A 447 -10.05 -23.13 -10.26
CA GLU A 447 -8.68 -23.62 -10.03
C GLU A 447 -8.50 -24.40 -8.71
N ALA A 448 -9.49 -25.25 -8.39
CA ALA A 448 -9.58 -25.97 -7.11
C ALA A 448 -8.35 -26.85 -6.79
N HIS A 449 -7.52 -27.18 -7.78
CA HIS A 449 -6.25 -27.87 -7.59
C HIS A 449 -5.27 -27.09 -6.68
N ARG A 450 -5.45 -25.77 -6.50
CA ARG A 450 -4.67 -24.92 -5.60
C ARG A 450 -5.13 -24.93 -4.16
N LEU A 451 -6.33 -25.44 -3.86
CA LEU A 451 -6.86 -25.47 -2.48
C LEU A 451 -5.92 -26.17 -1.48
N PRO A 452 -5.27 -27.31 -1.80
CA PRO A 452 -4.34 -27.95 -0.87
C PRO A 452 -3.17 -27.04 -0.49
N ASP A 453 -2.67 -26.22 -1.42
CA ASP A 453 -1.56 -25.29 -1.18
C ASP A 453 -1.98 -24.25 -0.13
N TYR A 454 -3.16 -23.64 -0.28
CA TYR A 454 -3.70 -22.69 0.71
C TYR A 454 -4.01 -23.32 2.07
N ALA A 455 -4.44 -24.58 2.08
CA ALA A 455 -4.64 -25.32 3.32
C ALA A 455 -3.30 -25.58 4.03
N PHE A 456 -2.25 -25.90 3.27
CA PHE A 456 -0.89 -26.09 3.78
C PHE A 456 -0.31 -24.78 4.32
N GLU A 457 -0.43 -23.67 3.59
CA GLU A 457 0.02 -22.34 4.05
C GLU A 457 -0.57 -21.96 5.42
N LYS A 458 -1.83 -22.33 5.71
CA LYS A 458 -2.45 -22.09 7.03
C LYS A 458 -1.73 -22.77 8.19
N SER A 459 -1.07 -23.90 7.89
CA SER A 459 -0.34 -24.68 8.89
C SER A 459 1.07 -24.15 9.14
N ILE A 460 1.56 -23.24 8.28
CA ILE A 460 2.86 -22.62 8.40
C ILE A 460 2.78 -21.49 9.44
N LYS A 461 3.74 -21.50 10.37
CA LYS A 461 4.03 -20.35 11.24
C LYS A 461 5.32 -19.72 10.75
N GLU A 462 5.25 -18.44 10.40
CA GLU A 462 6.40 -17.67 9.92
C GLU A 462 6.88 -16.70 10.99
N VAL A 463 8.20 -16.56 11.07
CA VAL A 463 8.87 -15.60 11.96
C VAL A 463 9.79 -14.73 11.12
N ASP A 464 9.46 -13.45 11.01
CA ASP A 464 10.26 -12.47 10.28
C ASP A 464 11.18 -11.71 11.24
N TYR A 465 12.49 -11.86 11.04
CA TYR A 465 13.51 -11.16 11.83
C TYR A 465 13.39 -9.64 11.71
N ALA A 466 13.05 -9.09 10.54
CA ALA A 466 12.85 -7.66 10.38
C ALA A 466 11.68 -7.15 11.22
N ASP A 467 10.60 -7.93 11.35
CA ASP A 467 9.47 -7.60 12.23
C ASP A 467 9.87 -7.62 13.70
N ILE A 468 10.51 -8.69 14.17
CA ILE A 468 11.00 -8.74 15.55
C ILE A 468 11.94 -7.56 15.84
N LYS A 469 12.91 -7.30 14.95
CA LYS A 469 13.87 -6.19 15.09
C LYS A 469 13.16 -4.83 15.12
N TYR A 470 12.13 -4.65 14.30
CA TYR A 470 11.33 -3.44 14.29
C TYR A 470 10.58 -3.26 15.63
N GLN A 471 9.92 -4.31 16.13
CA GLN A 471 9.16 -4.27 17.38
C GLN A 471 10.06 -3.98 18.60
N LEU A 472 11.17 -4.70 18.73
CA LEU A 472 12.17 -4.43 19.77
C LEU A 472 12.74 -3.03 19.59
N GLY A 473 13.00 -2.63 18.34
CA GLY A 473 13.36 -1.29 17.97
C GLY A 473 12.40 -0.24 18.52
N LEU A 474 11.07 -0.44 18.48
CA LEU A 474 10.07 0.48 19.02
C LEU A 474 10.10 0.59 20.56
N ILE A 475 10.48 -0.47 21.26
CA ILE A 475 10.69 -0.43 22.71
C ILE A 475 11.88 0.49 23.04
N GLY A 476 12.96 0.36 22.27
CA GLY A 476 14.20 1.13 22.40
C GLY A 476 15.23 0.41 23.27
N LYS A 477 16.51 0.77 23.11
CA LYS A 477 17.64 0.19 23.89
C LYS A 477 18.05 1.06 25.08
N SER A 478 17.48 2.26 25.20
CA SER A 478 17.85 3.19 26.27
C SER A 478 16.64 3.91 26.83
N GLU A 479 16.73 4.33 28.10
CA GLU A 479 15.73 5.17 28.78
C GLU A 479 15.53 6.55 28.12
N LYS A 480 16.37 6.90 27.13
CA LYS A 480 16.28 8.14 26.35
C LYS A 480 15.52 7.93 25.04
N GLU A 481 15.13 6.70 24.72
CA GLU A 481 14.52 6.33 23.45
C GLU A 481 13.10 5.81 23.63
N LYS A 482 12.22 6.24 22.73
CA LYS A 482 10.94 5.60 22.39
C LYS A 482 10.09 5.21 23.62
N LEU A 483 9.67 3.95 23.74
CA LEU A 483 8.75 3.53 24.81
C LEU A 483 9.43 3.43 26.17
N LEU A 484 10.70 3.01 26.25
CA LEU A 484 11.46 3.03 27.51
C LEU A 484 11.56 4.45 28.08
N ARG A 485 11.69 5.48 27.23
CA ARG A 485 11.63 6.88 27.66
C ARG A 485 10.29 7.26 28.25
N GLN A 486 9.19 6.82 27.65
CA GLN A 486 7.85 7.08 28.19
C GLN A 486 7.66 6.40 29.55
N LEU A 487 8.17 5.18 29.70
CA LEU A 487 8.16 4.44 30.96
C LEU A 487 9.01 5.14 32.03
N TYR A 488 10.18 5.66 31.64
CA TYR A 488 11.04 6.48 32.50
C TYR A 488 10.33 7.74 33.00
N PHE A 489 9.69 8.49 32.09
CA PHE A 489 8.90 9.66 32.47
C PHE A 489 7.71 9.30 33.37
N LEU A 490 7.05 8.18 33.11
CA LEU A 490 5.94 7.72 33.93
C LEU A 490 6.37 7.44 35.36
N GLU A 491 7.47 6.72 35.58
CA GLU A 491 7.96 6.44 36.94
C GLU A 491 8.39 7.72 37.67
N ASN A 492 9.03 8.66 36.96
CA ASN A 492 9.36 9.96 37.54
C ASN A 492 8.11 10.77 37.90
N THR A 493 7.08 10.73 37.05
CA THR A 493 5.79 11.37 37.32
C THR A 493 5.07 10.70 38.47
N ARG A 494 5.11 9.37 38.56
CA ARG A 494 4.56 8.58 39.67
C ARG A 494 5.22 8.98 40.99
N LYS A 495 6.55 9.12 41.02
CA LYS A 495 7.31 9.59 42.20
C LYS A 495 6.96 11.03 42.57
N ALA A 496 6.88 11.93 41.59
CA ALA A 496 6.61 13.36 41.82
C ALA A 496 5.16 13.65 42.24
N GLN A 497 4.19 12.98 41.61
CA GLN A 497 2.76 13.23 41.79
C GLN A 497 2.04 12.19 42.66
N LYS A 498 2.78 11.20 43.19
CA LYS A 498 2.24 10.09 44.01
C LYS A 498 1.06 9.36 43.35
N LEU A 499 1.20 9.03 42.07
CA LEU A 499 0.18 8.28 41.33
C LEU A 499 0.01 6.87 41.94
N ASP A 500 -1.23 6.39 42.00
CA ASP A 500 -1.59 5.04 42.45
C ASP A 500 -1.28 3.99 41.37
N ILE A 501 0.01 3.83 41.11
CA ILE A 501 0.57 2.85 40.17
C ILE A 501 1.67 2.11 40.94
N PRO A 502 1.77 0.77 40.82
CA PRO A 502 2.89 0.03 41.40
C PRO A 502 4.25 0.60 40.94
N PRO A 503 5.31 0.56 41.78
CA PRO A 503 6.64 0.99 41.38
C PRO A 503 7.11 0.25 40.13
N ILE A 504 7.70 0.99 39.18
CA ILE A 504 8.22 0.42 37.94
C ILE A 504 9.74 0.31 38.07
N ASP A 505 10.27 -0.92 38.04
CA ASP A 505 11.72 -1.17 38.03
C ASP A 505 12.28 -0.97 36.62
N ILE A 506 12.54 0.29 36.27
CA ILE A 506 13.07 0.67 34.96
C ILE A 506 14.45 0.05 34.70
N PHE A 507 15.27 -0.11 35.74
CA PHE A 507 16.63 -0.63 35.58
C PHE A 507 16.59 -2.11 35.16
N SER A 508 15.80 -2.93 35.87
CA SER A 508 15.58 -4.33 35.52
C SER A 508 14.97 -4.47 34.12
N ILE A 509 13.90 -3.72 33.82
CA ILE A 509 13.24 -3.74 32.50
C ILE A 509 14.21 -3.35 31.38
N LYS A 510 15.10 -2.38 31.61
CA LYS A 510 16.10 -1.99 30.62
C LYS A 510 17.11 -3.11 30.37
N GLN A 511 17.66 -3.71 31.44
CA GLN A 511 18.61 -4.83 31.30
C GLN A 511 17.98 -6.00 30.55
N ASP A 512 16.74 -6.31 30.88
CA ASP A 512 15.92 -7.30 30.20
C ASP A 512 15.77 -7.01 28.71
N VAL A 513 15.39 -5.78 28.34
CA VAL A 513 15.21 -5.39 26.93
C VAL A 513 16.53 -5.40 26.16
N ASP A 514 17.63 -4.96 26.78
CA ASP A 514 18.97 -5.05 26.20
C ASP A 514 19.36 -6.52 25.94
N GLN A 515 19.04 -7.43 26.88
CA GLN A 515 19.28 -8.86 26.73
C GLN A 515 18.41 -9.47 25.63
N ILE A 516 17.12 -9.11 25.53
CA ILE A 516 16.22 -9.55 24.45
C ILE A 516 16.76 -9.11 23.08
N HIS A 517 17.26 -7.88 22.97
CA HIS A 517 17.91 -7.42 21.75
C HIS A 517 19.14 -8.25 21.40
N ALA A 518 20.01 -8.55 22.37
CA ALA A 518 21.20 -9.35 22.16
C ALA A 518 20.86 -10.79 21.77
N ASP A 519 19.87 -11.41 22.44
CA ASP A 519 19.44 -12.77 22.18
C ASP A 519 18.75 -12.90 20.80
N ASN A 520 18.05 -11.85 20.35
CA ASN A 520 17.50 -11.80 18.99
C ASN A 520 18.58 -11.69 17.90
N GLU A 521 19.60 -10.84 18.09
CA GLU A 521 20.73 -10.77 17.16
C GLU A 521 21.49 -12.11 17.13
N TYR A 522 21.71 -12.73 18.30
CA TYR A 522 22.35 -14.05 18.38
C TYR A 522 21.53 -15.15 17.68
N LEU A 523 20.21 -15.18 17.85
CA LEU A 523 19.33 -16.10 17.13
C LEU A 523 19.47 -15.91 15.61
N PHE A 524 19.55 -14.67 15.14
CA PHE A 524 19.74 -14.37 13.72
C PHE A 524 21.10 -14.83 13.22
N ASP A 525 22.18 -14.57 13.96
CA ASP A 525 23.52 -15.03 13.59
C ASP A 525 23.56 -16.56 13.45
N VAL A 526 22.94 -17.29 14.38
CA VAL A 526 22.81 -18.75 14.31
C VAL A 526 22.00 -19.19 13.07
N LEU A 527 20.86 -18.56 12.79
CA LEU A 527 20.07 -18.87 11.60
C LEU A 527 20.84 -18.58 10.30
N PHE A 528 21.58 -17.48 10.26
CA PHE A 528 22.40 -17.08 9.14
C PHE A 528 23.54 -18.06 8.89
N GLU A 529 24.28 -18.45 9.93
CA GLU A 529 25.35 -19.46 9.85
C GLU A 529 24.80 -20.81 9.37
N GLN A 530 23.69 -21.28 9.95
CA GLN A 530 23.05 -22.53 9.54
C GLN A 530 22.60 -22.46 8.07
N SER A 531 22.03 -21.34 7.63
CA SER A 531 21.61 -21.18 6.23
C SER A 531 22.77 -21.26 5.22
N HIS A 532 23.98 -20.81 5.61
CA HIS A 532 25.17 -20.88 4.77
C HIS A 532 25.81 -22.28 4.74
N GLN A 533 25.62 -23.07 5.79
CA GLN A 533 26.13 -24.44 5.89
C GLN A 533 25.19 -25.45 5.22
N SER A 534 23.91 -25.13 5.11
CA SER A 534 22.90 -25.96 4.47
C SER A 534 22.91 -25.84 2.95
N LYS A 535 22.31 -26.82 2.28
CA LYS A 535 22.07 -26.77 0.85
C LYS A 535 21.02 -25.69 0.54
N ILE A 536 21.44 -24.69 -0.24
CA ILE A 536 20.60 -23.58 -0.68
C ILE A 536 19.89 -23.97 -1.99
N TYR A 537 18.60 -23.67 -2.06
CA TYR A 537 17.77 -23.81 -3.25
C TYR A 537 17.36 -22.41 -3.71
N GLU A 538 17.69 -22.06 -4.95
CA GLU A 538 17.30 -20.78 -5.53
C GLU A 538 15.99 -20.92 -6.30
N ASP A 539 15.04 -20.02 -6.03
CA ASP A 539 13.90 -19.78 -6.90
C ASP A 539 14.22 -18.57 -7.79
N GLU A 540 14.61 -18.86 -9.02
CA GLU A 540 14.99 -17.86 -10.03
C GLU A 540 13.85 -16.84 -10.30
N SER A 541 12.59 -17.24 -10.10
CA SER A 541 11.43 -16.38 -10.37
C SER A 541 11.26 -15.28 -9.34
N THR A 542 11.53 -15.59 -8.07
CA THR A 542 11.39 -14.65 -6.95
C THR A 542 12.74 -14.09 -6.48
N LYS A 543 13.87 -14.62 -6.98
CA LYS A 543 15.22 -14.38 -6.46
C LYS A 543 15.33 -14.67 -4.97
N THR A 544 14.61 -15.69 -4.51
CA THR A 544 14.57 -16.10 -3.11
C THR A 544 15.41 -17.36 -2.93
N PHE A 545 16.15 -17.42 -1.82
CA PHE A 545 16.97 -18.56 -1.45
C PHE A 545 16.30 -19.31 -0.30
N TYR A 546 16.04 -20.59 -0.50
CA TYR A 546 15.38 -21.47 0.45
C TYR A 546 16.36 -22.47 1.06
N VAL A 547 16.21 -22.69 2.37
CA VAL A 547 16.90 -23.75 3.11
C VAL A 547 15.83 -24.60 3.78
N TYR A 548 15.68 -25.84 3.33
CA TYR A 548 14.63 -26.75 3.81
C TYR A 548 15.08 -27.63 4.99
N GLU A 549 16.38 -27.91 5.08
CA GLU A 549 16.96 -28.77 6.11
C GLU A 549 17.84 -27.93 7.01
N ILE A 550 17.37 -27.68 8.23
CA ILE A 550 18.16 -27.05 9.30
C ILE A 550 18.08 -27.94 10.53
N GLU A 551 19.24 -28.19 11.14
CA GLU A 551 19.31 -28.93 12.39
C GLU A 551 18.69 -28.12 13.53
N SER A 552 17.50 -28.53 13.95
CA SER A 552 16.70 -27.86 14.98
C SER A 552 17.43 -27.62 16.31
N GLN A 553 18.44 -28.44 16.62
CA GLN A 553 19.20 -28.37 17.87
C GLN A 553 19.94 -27.03 18.04
N HIS A 554 20.45 -26.46 16.95
CA HIS A 554 21.19 -25.20 16.98
C HIS A 554 20.26 -24.00 17.17
N ILE A 555 19.02 -24.06 16.67
CA ILE A 555 18.03 -22.98 16.76
C ILE A 555 17.28 -23.01 18.10
N LYS A 556 16.97 -24.21 18.60
CA LYS A 556 16.06 -24.40 19.75
C LYS A 556 16.58 -23.73 21.02
N GLN A 557 17.89 -23.77 21.27
CA GLN A 557 18.47 -23.14 22.46
C GLN A 557 18.38 -21.60 22.42
N PRO A 558 18.90 -20.90 21.38
CA PRO A 558 18.73 -19.45 21.24
C PRO A 558 17.26 -19.00 21.30
N LEU A 559 16.36 -19.71 20.60
CA LEU A 559 14.94 -19.38 20.57
C LEU A 559 14.30 -19.50 21.97
N ASN A 560 14.52 -20.60 22.68
CA ASN A 560 13.98 -20.79 24.02
C ASN A 560 14.52 -19.75 25.01
N ARG A 561 15.80 -19.38 24.89
CA ARG A 561 16.42 -18.33 25.71
C ARG A 561 15.72 -17.00 25.50
N LEU A 562 15.49 -16.61 24.25
CA LEU A 562 14.80 -15.38 23.89
C LEU A 562 13.35 -15.37 24.41
N ILE A 563 12.59 -16.45 24.20
CA ILE A 563 11.22 -16.60 24.71
C ILE A 563 11.21 -16.53 26.24
N HIS A 564 12.16 -17.18 26.91
CA HIS A 564 12.27 -17.17 28.36
C HIS A 564 12.51 -15.75 28.89
N GLN A 565 13.45 -15.02 28.28
CA GLN A 565 13.75 -13.64 28.65
C GLN A 565 12.52 -12.74 28.47
N ILE A 566 11.81 -12.85 27.33
CA ILE A 566 10.57 -12.09 27.11
C ILE A 566 9.52 -12.39 28.18
N ASN A 567 9.33 -13.65 28.54
CA ASN A 567 8.36 -14.05 29.57
C ASN A 567 8.73 -13.49 30.95
N GLN A 568 10.01 -13.54 31.35
CA GLN A 568 10.48 -12.92 32.59
C GLN A 568 10.21 -11.41 32.61
N THR A 569 10.50 -10.72 31.50
CA THR A 569 10.24 -9.28 31.40
C THR A 569 8.76 -8.95 31.47
N LEU A 570 7.89 -9.81 30.92
CA LEU A 570 6.43 -9.64 31.00
C LEU A 570 5.92 -9.71 32.45
N GLU A 571 6.57 -10.47 33.33
CA GLU A 571 6.20 -10.56 34.75
C GLU A 571 6.35 -9.23 35.49
N ASN A 572 7.35 -8.41 35.11
CA ASN A 572 7.57 -7.07 35.66
C ASN A 572 6.37 -6.13 35.45
N PHE A 573 5.50 -6.43 34.49
CA PHE A 573 4.31 -5.63 34.17
C PHE A 573 3.01 -6.20 34.73
N ASN A 574 3.06 -7.29 35.51
CA ASN A 574 1.86 -7.90 36.08
C ASN A 574 1.13 -6.92 37.01
N ASN A 575 -0.20 -6.95 36.96
CA ASN A 575 -1.10 -6.08 37.73
C ASN A 575 -1.01 -4.56 37.47
N MET A 576 -0.16 -4.11 36.53
CA MET A 576 -0.08 -2.70 36.15
C MET A 576 -1.10 -2.36 35.04
N LYS A 577 -1.96 -1.37 35.30
CA LYS A 577 -3.05 -0.99 34.37
C LYS A 577 -2.79 0.27 33.53
N HIS A 578 -1.64 0.93 33.72
CA HIS A 578 -1.31 2.18 33.04
C HIS A 578 -1.14 1.97 31.52
N ILE A 579 -1.55 2.95 30.71
CA ILE A 579 -1.56 2.83 29.25
C ILE A 579 -0.16 2.59 28.67
N THR A 580 0.86 3.32 29.13
CA THR A 580 2.27 3.14 28.70
C THR A 580 2.80 1.73 28.99
N VAL A 581 2.46 1.18 30.17
CA VAL A 581 2.86 -0.17 30.56
C VAL A 581 2.17 -1.21 29.67
N LYS A 582 0.87 -1.04 29.43
CA LYS A 582 0.12 -1.89 28.50
C LYS A 582 0.71 -1.86 27.09
N THR A 583 1.17 -0.70 26.62
CA THR A 583 1.81 -0.57 25.30
C THR A 583 3.07 -1.42 25.20
N ILE A 584 4.03 -1.26 26.13
CA ILE A 584 5.28 -2.05 26.13
C ILE A 584 4.98 -3.54 26.26
N ARG A 585 4.12 -3.91 27.20
CA ARG A 585 3.70 -5.30 27.40
C ARG A 585 3.12 -5.90 26.12
N LYS A 586 2.36 -5.12 25.36
CA LYS A 586 1.76 -5.58 24.10
C LYS A 586 2.79 -5.80 23.00
N HIS A 587 3.82 -4.97 22.92
CA HIS A 587 4.95 -5.22 22.01
C HIS A 587 5.70 -6.51 22.37
N LEU A 588 5.98 -6.73 23.66
CA LEU A 588 6.64 -7.96 24.11
C LEU A 588 5.78 -9.21 23.87
N LEU A 589 4.47 -9.12 24.12
CA LEU A 589 3.54 -10.21 23.82
C LEU A 589 3.49 -10.52 22.32
N TYR A 590 3.46 -9.49 21.47
CA TYR A 590 3.48 -9.68 20.01
C TYR A 590 4.76 -10.40 19.55
N VAL A 591 5.93 -9.96 20.03
CA VAL A 591 7.21 -10.64 19.71
C VAL A 591 7.21 -12.09 20.19
N ARG A 592 6.67 -12.34 21.39
CA ARG A 592 6.54 -13.69 21.93
C ARG A 592 5.60 -14.56 21.10
N ASP A 593 4.45 -14.04 20.68
CA ASP A 593 3.42 -14.80 19.98
C ASP A 593 3.82 -15.13 18.53
N LEU A 594 4.77 -14.39 17.96
CA LEU A 594 5.43 -14.74 16.70
C LEU A 594 6.36 -15.96 16.86
N MET A 595 6.97 -16.17 18.02
CA MET A 595 7.95 -17.24 18.29
C MET A 595 7.29 -18.52 18.79
#